data_AF-A0A1G1IG60-F1
#
_entry.id   AF-A0A1G1IG60-F1
#
_cell.length_a   1.000
_cell.length_b   1.000
_cell.length_c   1.000
_cell.angle_alpha   90.00
_cell.angle_beta   90.00
_cell.angle_gamma   90.00
#
_symmetry.space_group_name_H-M   'P 1'
#
loop_
_entity.id
_entity.type
_entity.pdbx_description
1 polymer ?
#
loop_
_entity_poly.entity_id
_entity_poly.type
_entity_poly.pdbx_seq_one_letter_code
_entity_poly.pdbx_strand_id
1 'polypeptide(L)'
;MDIFRDFTNHIERQIKQDKQYFVDAQTCTEWFYKQQKKPDRPQAEGIVFSGRRPDVYPAIQTSDCPARYPGGLNAAREDFSAAQSALSLSLTFYEFALVGDRNDDGRYNPAELRDVLESFGLSYDRSSPALAHVTALTSTFDGLHKTGGLERLMTSMGTLFNKGYRLTPHDRSTLDQITK
;
A
#
# COMPACT_ATOMS: atom_id res chain seq x y z
N MET A 1 25.61 -3.20 0.29
CA MET A 1 24.22 -3.07 -0.19
C MET A 1 23.38 -4.06 0.60
N ASP A 2 22.23 -3.65 1.08
CA ASP A 2 21.41 -4.45 2.00
C ASP A 2 20.07 -4.71 1.34
N ILE A 3 19.83 -5.97 0.96
CA ILE A 3 18.71 -6.35 0.11
C ILE A 3 17.38 -6.08 0.80
N PHE A 4 17.26 -6.47 2.08
CA PHE A 4 16.05 -6.27 2.87
C PHE A 4 15.73 -4.78 2.94
N ARG A 5 16.69 -3.98 3.43
CA ARG A 5 16.51 -2.55 3.63
C ARG A 5 16.21 -1.81 2.33
N ASP A 6 16.93 -2.10 1.25
CA ASP A 6 16.76 -1.39 -0.02
C ASP A 6 15.40 -1.76 -0.67
N PHE A 7 14.94 -2.99 -0.47
CA PHE A 7 13.62 -3.47 -0.90
C PHE A 7 12.47 -2.89 -0.08
N THR A 8 12.52 -2.96 1.25
CA THR A 8 11.48 -2.41 2.14
C THR A 8 11.35 -0.90 1.98
N ASN A 9 12.48 -0.17 1.86
CA ASN A 9 12.47 1.26 1.55
C ASN A 9 11.79 1.60 0.21
N HIS A 10 11.88 0.72 -0.78
CA HIS A 10 11.19 0.90 -2.06
C HIS A 10 9.68 0.84 -1.90
N ILE A 11 9.20 -0.18 -1.19
CA ILE A 11 7.78 -0.35 -0.90
C ILE A 11 7.27 0.80 -0.02
N GLU A 12 8.01 1.23 1.01
CA GLU A 12 7.63 2.37 1.86
C GLU A 12 7.45 3.66 1.06
N ARG A 13 8.31 3.93 0.07
CA ARG A 13 8.15 5.10 -0.81
C ARG A 13 6.85 5.02 -1.59
N GLN A 14 6.49 3.83 -2.10
CA GLN A 14 5.22 3.63 -2.79
C GLN A 14 4.02 3.78 -1.85
N ILE A 15 4.09 3.25 -0.61
CA ILE A 15 3.04 3.43 0.40
C ILE A 15 2.79 4.91 0.65
N LYS A 16 3.84 5.75 0.77
CA LYS A 16 3.67 7.19 0.95
C LYS A 16 2.95 7.84 -0.23
N GLN A 17 3.24 7.42 -1.46
CA GLN A 17 2.55 7.90 -2.65
C GLN A 17 1.09 7.45 -2.69
N ASP A 18 0.83 6.18 -2.39
CA ASP A 18 -0.51 5.59 -2.37
C ASP A 18 -1.39 6.23 -1.29
N LYS A 19 -0.82 6.55 -0.12
CA LYS A 19 -1.51 7.30 0.94
C LYS A 19 -1.93 8.69 0.47
N GLN A 20 -1.02 9.43 -0.18
CA GLN A 20 -1.36 10.73 -0.74
C GLN A 20 -2.48 10.59 -1.77
N TYR A 21 -2.37 9.62 -2.68
CA TYR A 21 -3.38 9.36 -3.70
C TYR A 21 -4.75 9.00 -3.10
N PHE A 22 -4.76 8.19 -2.05
CA PHE A 22 -5.95 7.84 -1.29
C PHE A 22 -6.61 9.08 -0.66
N VAL A 23 -5.84 9.92 0.03
CA VAL A 23 -6.34 11.16 0.65
C VAL A 23 -6.91 12.13 -0.39
N ASP A 24 -6.25 12.24 -1.54
CA ASP A 24 -6.65 13.05 -2.67
C ASP A 24 -8.00 12.60 -3.24
N ALA A 25 -8.13 11.31 -3.58
CA ALA A 25 -9.34 10.73 -4.13
C ALA A 25 -10.50 10.76 -3.12
N GLN A 26 -10.21 10.51 -1.84
CA GLN A 26 -11.18 10.63 -0.74
C GLN A 26 -11.70 12.07 -0.64
N THR A 27 -10.81 13.06 -0.64
CA THR A 27 -11.16 14.48 -0.52
C THR A 27 -12.12 14.92 -1.61
N CYS A 28 -11.86 14.53 -2.86
CA CYS A 28 -12.76 14.87 -3.97
C CYS A 28 -14.08 14.08 -3.94
N THR A 29 -14.05 12.82 -3.54
CA THR A 29 -15.27 12.02 -3.35
C THR A 29 -16.18 12.65 -2.29
N GLU A 30 -15.64 13.03 -1.13
CA GLU A 30 -16.38 13.75 -0.09
C GLU A 30 -16.94 15.09 -0.57
N TRP A 31 -16.18 15.82 -1.39
CA TRP A 31 -16.64 17.06 -1.99
C TRP A 31 -17.84 16.86 -2.91
N PHE A 32 -17.81 15.86 -3.81
CA PHE A 32 -18.95 15.56 -4.68
C PHE A 32 -20.20 15.15 -3.89
N TYR A 33 -20.03 14.35 -2.83
CA TYR A 33 -21.14 14.03 -1.92
C TYR A 33 -21.76 15.28 -1.28
N LYS A 34 -20.94 16.23 -0.83
CA LYS A 34 -21.42 17.49 -0.24
C LYS A 34 -22.16 18.36 -1.27
N GLN A 35 -21.75 18.35 -2.54
CA GLN A 35 -22.45 19.09 -3.59
C GLN A 35 -23.81 18.48 -3.95
N GLN A 36 -23.95 17.15 -3.91
CA GLN A 36 -25.24 16.49 -4.10
C GLN A 36 -26.21 16.75 -2.94
N LYS A 37 -25.70 17.08 -1.74
CA LYS A 37 -26.50 17.45 -0.57
C LYS A 37 -26.96 18.92 -0.55
N LYS A 38 -27.05 19.62 -1.68
CA LYS A 38 -27.70 20.95 -1.70
C LYS A 38 -29.23 20.82 -1.55
N PRO A 39 -29.88 21.73 -0.81
CA PRO A 39 -31.01 21.40 0.06
C PRO A 39 -32.37 21.87 -0.48
N ASP A 40 -33.40 21.04 -0.33
CA ASP A 40 -34.72 21.58 0.05
C ASP A 40 -34.69 21.78 1.57
N ARG A 41 -34.80 23.04 2.02
CA ARG A 41 -34.90 23.38 3.46
C ARG A 41 -36.21 22.78 4.03
N PRO A 42 -36.15 22.15 5.21
CA PRO A 42 -36.23 22.92 6.47
C PRO A 42 -35.15 22.55 7.49
N GLN A 43 -35.01 23.42 8.50
CA GLN A 43 -34.05 23.28 9.61
C GLN A 43 -34.27 21.98 10.39
N ALA A 44 -33.26 21.12 10.43
CA ALA A 44 -33.17 20.03 11.39
C ALA A 44 -31.99 20.31 12.33
N GLU A 45 -32.27 20.28 13.63
CA GLU A 45 -31.33 20.52 14.72
C GLU A 45 -30.13 19.56 14.62
N GLY A 46 -28.92 20.12 14.58
CA GLY A 46 -27.70 19.40 14.24
C GLY A 46 -27.10 18.65 15.41
N ILE A 47 -26.69 17.40 15.17
CA ILE A 47 -25.70 16.70 15.98
C ILE A 47 -24.32 16.94 15.34
N VAL A 48 -23.40 17.53 16.10
CA VAL A 48 -22.04 17.83 15.67
C VAL A 48 -21.19 16.56 15.75
N PHE A 49 -20.68 16.08 14.61
CA PHE A 49 -19.67 15.02 14.57
C PHE A 49 -18.29 15.65 14.46
N SER A 50 -17.56 15.70 15.58
CA SER A 50 -16.17 16.15 15.65
C SER A 50 -15.21 15.03 15.27
N GLY A 51 -15.08 14.77 13.97
CA GLY A 51 -14.03 13.90 13.44
C GLY A 51 -12.71 14.67 13.32
N ARG A 52 -11.80 14.47 14.29
CA ARG A 52 -10.42 14.98 14.26
C ARG A 52 -9.67 14.33 13.08
N ARG A 53 -9.44 15.07 11.99
CA ARG A 53 -8.55 14.63 10.90
C ARG A 53 -7.12 14.62 11.43
N PRO A 54 -6.35 13.53 11.29
CA PRO A 54 -4.91 13.57 11.53
C PRO A 54 -4.25 14.48 10.49
N ASP A 55 -3.32 15.30 10.97
CA ASP A 55 -2.50 16.22 10.19
C ASP A 55 -1.54 15.51 9.21
N VAL A 56 -1.14 16.28 8.19
CA VAL A 56 0.05 16.11 7.32
C VAL A 56 -0.09 15.26 6.04
N TYR A 57 -1.02 15.64 5.16
CA TYR A 57 -0.82 15.56 3.71
C TYR A 57 -1.38 16.86 3.08
N PRO A 58 -0.71 17.52 2.12
CA PRO A 58 -1.28 18.67 1.44
C PRO A 58 -2.57 18.23 0.74
N ALA A 59 -3.71 18.52 1.35
CA ALA A 59 -5.00 18.21 0.76
C ALA A 59 -5.14 19.02 -0.53
N ILE A 60 -5.51 18.35 -1.63
CA ILE A 60 -5.94 19.01 -2.86
C ILE A 60 -6.93 20.12 -2.51
N GLN A 61 -6.77 21.29 -3.15
CA GLN A 61 -7.79 22.32 -3.04
C GLN A 61 -9.07 21.80 -3.65
N THR A 62 -10.12 21.70 -2.84
CA THR A 62 -11.40 21.08 -3.27
C THR A 62 -12.05 21.77 -4.47
N SER A 63 -11.59 22.97 -4.83
CA SER A 63 -11.91 23.68 -6.09
C SER A 63 -11.52 22.90 -7.35
N ASP A 64 -10.52 22.03 -7.28
CA ASP A 64 -9.94 21.34 -8.44
C ASP A 64 -10.64 20.00 -8.74
N CYS A 65 -11.48 19.52 -7.81
CA CYS A 65 -12.16 18.24 -7.93
C CYS A 65 -13.07 18.10 -9.16
N PRO A 66 -13.81 19.14 -9.60
CA PRO A 66 -14.57 19.09 -10.87
C PRO A 66 -13.68 18.91 -12.10
N ALA A 67 -12.52 19.57 -12.13
CA ALA A 67 -11.59 19.49 -13.25
C ALA A 67 -10.88 18.13 -13.28
N ARG A 68 -10.56 17.58 -12.11
CA ARG A 68 -9.93 16.26 -11.95
C ARG A 68 -10.89 15.11 -12.28
N TYR A 69 -12.18 15.26 -11.97
CA TYR A 69 -13.21 14.24 -12.22
C TYR A 69 -14.36 14.83 -13.05
N PRO A 70 -14.17 15.03 -14.37
CA PRO A 70 -15.23 15.54 -15.25
C PRO A 70 -16.44 14.59 -15.33
N GLY A 71 -16.23 13.30 -15.06
CA GLY A 71 -17.30 12.30 -14.90
C GLY A 71 -18.07 12.36 -13.57
N GLY A 72 -17.77 13.34 -12.71
CA GLY A 72 -18.49 13.59 -11.47
C GLY A 72 -18.23 12.54 -10.38
N LEU A 73 -19.23 12.35 -9.50
CA LEU A 73 -19.11 11.49 -8.32
C LEU A 73 -18.72 10.04 -8.64
N ASN A 74 -19.21 9.47 -9.74
CA ASN A 74 -18.92 8.08 -10.08
C ASN A 74 -17.45 7.90 -10.45
N ALA A 75 -16.88 8.81 -11.23
CA ALA A 75 -15.45 8.79 -11.55
C ALA A 75 -14.59 8.98 -10.28
N ALA A 76 -15.00 9.86 -9.37
CA ALA A 76 -14.32 10.03 -8.08
C ALA A 76 -14.39 8.77 -7.21
N ARG A 77 -15.52 8.05 -7.20
CA ARG A 77 -15.70 6.78 -6.47
C ARG A 77 -14.86 5.66 -7.04
N GLU A 78 -14.83 5.51 -8.36
CA GLU A 78 -14.00 4.52 -9.06
C GLU A 78 -12.53 4.75 -8.72
N ASP A 79 -12.10 6.01 -8.76
CA ASP A 79 -10.73 6.37 -8.43
C ASP A 79 -10.39 6.18 -6.96
N PHE A 80 -11.30 6.52 -6.05
CA PHE A 80 -11.15 6.23 -4.63
C PHE A 80 -11.05 4.73 -4.34
N SER A 81 -11.87 3.92 -5.02
CA SER A 81 -11.78 2.46 -4.92
C SER A 81 -10.43 1.95 -5.43
N ALA A 82 -9.94 2.46 -6.56
CA ALA A 82 -8.64 2.10 -7.10
C ALA A 82 -7.50 2.50 -6.14
N ALA A 83 -7.57 3.70 -5.56
CA ALA A 83 -6.61 4.19 -4.57
C ALA A 83 -6.56 3.30 -3.32
N GLN A 84 -7.74 2.91 -2.82
CA GLN A 84 -7.84 1.99 -1.67
C GLN A 84 -7.23 0.62 -1.99
N SER A 85 -7.51 0.07 -3.16
CA SER A 85 -6.94 -1.21 -3.60
C SER A 85 -5.42 -1.16 -3.75
N ALA A 86 -4.89 -0.08 -4.34
CA ALA A 86 -3.44 0.11 -4.50
C ALA A 86 -2.74 0.21 -3.14
N LEU A 87 -3.25 1.06 -2.23
CA LEU A 87 -2.69 1.21 -0.89
C LEU A 87 -2.75 -0.10 -0.10
N SER A 88 -3.87 -0.82 -0.16
CA SER A 88 -4.00 -2.13 0.48
C SER A 88 -2.96 -3.12 -0.03
N LEU A 89 -2.73 -3.17 -1.34
CA LEU A 89 -1.74 -4.05 -1.93
C LEU A 89 -0.33 -3.67 -1.48
N SER A 90 0.03 -2.39 -1.48
CA SER A 90 1.34 -1.92 -1.01
C SER A 90 1.61 -2.29 0.45
N LEU A 91 0.62 -2.12 1.33
CA LEU A 91 0.73 -2.53 2.74
C LEU A 91 0.87 -4.04 2.89
N THR A 92 0.08 -4.83 2.17
CA THR A 92 0.21 -6.30 2.19
C THR A 92 1.54 -6.78 1.62
N PHE A 93 2.09 -6.08 0.63
CA PHE A 93 3.42 -6.41 0.10
C PHE A 93 4.52 -6.07 1.10
N TYR A 94 4.37 -4.95 1.81
CA TYR A 94 5.29 -4.60 2.89
C TYR A 94 5.27 -5.67 3.99
N GLU A 95 4.08 -6.12 4.39
CA GLU A 95 3.93 -7.25 5.31
C GLU A 95 4.64 -8.50 4.78
N PHE A 96 4.50 -8.83 3.50
CA PHE A 96 5.21 -9.96 2.90
C PHE A 96 6.74 -9.81 3.01
N ALA A 97 7.26 -8.61 2.77
CA ALA A 97 8.70 -8.35 2.87
C ALA A 97 9.20 -8.54 4.31
N LEU A 98 8.44 -8.08 5.30
CA LEU A 98 8.74 -8.29 6.72
C LEU A 98 8.66 -9.77 7.10
N VAL A 99 7.58 -10.47 6.73
CA VAL A 99 7.43 -11.91 6.98
C VAL A 99 8.59 -12.72 6.41
N GLY A 100 9.17 -12.29 5.29
CA GLY A 100 10.35 -12.91 4.69
C GLY A 100 11.62 -12.84 5.56
N ASP A 101 11.71 -11.90 6.50
CA ASP A 101 12.77 -11.74 7.50
C ASP A 101 12.41 -12.59 8.72
N ARG A 102 12.59 -13.90 8.57
CA ARG A 102 12.05 -14.93 9.48
C ARG A 102 12.45 -14.73 10.94
N ASN A 103 13.63 -14.20 11.18
CA ASN A 103 14.22 -14.02 12.50
C ASN A 103 14.15 -12.56 13.00
N ASP A 104 13.43 -11.68 12.29
CA ASP A 104 13.25 -10.27 12.61
C ASP A 104 14.58 -9.50 12.78
N ASP A 105 15.65 -9.90 12.08
CA ASP A 105 16.99 -9.30 12.26
C ASP A 105 17.27 -8.10 11.33
N GLY A 106 16.28 -7.77 10.49
CA GLY A 106 16.31 -6.68 9.53
C GLY A 106 17.15 -6.99 8.29
N ARG A 107 17.42 -8.27 8.00
CA ARG A 107 18.21 -8.70 6.84
C ARG A 107 17.72 -10.04 6.31
N TYR A 108 17.81 -10.23 4.99
CA TYR A 108 17.67 -11.57 4.43
C TYR A 108 18.99 -12.32 4.46
N ASN A 109 19.05 -13.39 5.24
CA ASN A 109 20.09 -14.39 5.08
C ASN A 109 19.90 -15.16 3.75
N PRO A 110 20.89 -15.96 3.30
CA PRO A 110 20.81 -16.67 2.02
C PRO A 110 19.62 -17.64 1.88
N ALA A 111 19.10 -18.18 2.98
CA ALA A 111 17.94 -19.08 2.95
C ALA A 111 16.64 -18.29 2.81
N GLU A 112 16.48 -17.22 3.58
CA GLU A 112 15.34 -16.29 3.50
C GLU A 112 15.22 -15.66 2.13
N LEU A 113 16.32 -15.11 1.62
CA LEU A 113 16.32 -14.47 0.30
C LEU A 113 15.90 -15.45 -0.80
N ARG A 114 16.41 -16.68 -0.75
CA ARG A 114 16.00 -17.73 -1.68
C ARG A 114 14.51 -18.03 -1.57
N ASP A 115 14.01 -18.22 -0.35
CA ASP A 115 12.61 -18.55 -0.13
C ASP A 115 11.67 -17.43 -0.62
N VAL A 116 12.03 -16.18 -0.36
CA VAL A 116 11.33 -14.98 -0.83
C VAL A 116 11.33 -14.91 -2.36
N LEU A 117 12.47 -15.09 -3.03
CA LEU A 117 12.52 -15.09 -4.49
C LEU A 117 11.71 -16.23 -5.11
N GLU A 118 11.92 -17.46 -4.63
CA GLU A 118 11.24 -18.66 -5.11
C GLU A 118 9.73 -18.60 -4.91
N SER A 119 9.25 -17.94 -3.84
CA SER A 119 7.80 -17.75 -3.61
C SER A 119 7.09 -16.96 -4.72
N PHE A 120 7.83 -16.16 -5.48
CA PHE A 120 7.34 -15.48 -6.69
C PHE A 120 7.70 -16.19 -8.00
N GLY A 121 8.34 -17.36 -7.92
CA GLY A 121 8.87 -18.10 -9.07
C GLY A 121 10.18 -17.54 -9.63
N LEU A 122 10.87 -16.68 -8.88
CA LEU A 122 12.17 -16.14 -9.27
C LEU A 122 13.30 -17.12 -8.89
N SER A 123 14.35 -17.17 -9.71
CA SER A 123 15.51 -18.00 -9.41
C SER A 123 16.46 -17.30 -8.45
N TYR A 124 16.93 -18.02 -7.44
CA TYR A 124 18.01 -17.56 -6.57
C TYR A 124 19.37 -18.05 -7.07
N ASP A 125 20.26 -17.10 -7.37
CA ASP A 125 21.66 -17.35 -7.63
C ASP A 125 22.53 -16.67 -6.56
N ARG A 126 23.29 -17.47 -5.82
CA ARG A 126 24.20 -16.99 -4.77
C ARG A 126 25.36 -16.16 -5.33
N SER A 127 25.78 -16.41 -6.58
CA SER A 127 26.85 -15.65 -7.22
C SER A 127 26.40 -14.30 -7.75
N SER A 128 25.09 -14.10 -7.90
CA SER A 128 24.52 -12.84 -8.36
C SER A 128 24.70 -11.72 -7.32
N PRO A 129 24.97 -10.48 -7.79
CA PRO A 129 25.15 -9.35 -6.90
C PRO A 129 23.85 -8.98 -6.18
N ALA A 130 23.95 -8.42 -4.98
CA ALA A 130 22.80 -7.97 -4.18
C ALA A 130 21.84 -7.04 -4.95
N LEU A 131 22.39 -6.19 -5.82
CA LEU A 131 21.60 -5.30 -6.67
C LEU A 131 20.64 -6.06 -7.60
N ALA A 132 21.06 -7.19 -8.17
CA ALA A 132 20.21 -7.98 -9.06
C ALA A 132 19.00 -8.54 -8.31
N HIS A 133 19.20 -9.02 -7.07
CA HIS A 133 18.13 -9.51 -6.21
C HIS A 133 17.16 -8.40 -5.81
N VAL A 134 17.66 -7.23 -5.43
CA VAL A 134 16.81 -6.06 -5.14
C VAL A 134 15.99 -5.67 -6.36
N THR A 135 16.63 -5.54 -7.54
CA THR A 135 15.92 -5.18 -8.77
C THR A 135 14.84 -6.20 -9.13
N ALA A 136 15.08 -7.50 -8.94
CA ALA A 136 14.09 -8.53 -9.19
C ALA A 136 12.87 -8.41 -8.25
N LEU A 137 13.11 -8.17 -6.96
CA LEU A 137 12.06 -7.99 -5.96
C LEU A 137 11.26 -6.70 -6.18
N THR A 138 11.94 -5.56 -6.41
CA THR A 138 11.27 -4.28 -6.67
C THR A 138 10.48 -4.31 -7.98
N SER A 139 11.01 -4.96 -9.03
CA SER A 139 10.28 -5.10 -10.31
C SER A 139 9.04 -5.99 -10.16
N THR A 140 9.11 -7.02 -9.30
CA THR A 140 7.95 -7.86 -8.99
C THR A 140 6.89 -7.07 -8.22
N PHE A 141 7.31 -6.27 -7.25
CA PHE A 141 6.43 -5.34 -6.54
C PHE A 141 5.76 -4.35 -7.51
N ASP A 142 6.54 -3.61 -8.30
CA ASP A 142 6.04 -2.60 -9.24
C ASP A 142 5.07 -3.21 -10.26
N GLY A 143 5.38 -4.43 -10.74
CA GLY A 143 4.51 -5.18 -11.64
C GLY A 143 3.17 -5.53 -11.00
N LEU A 144 3.17 -6.07 -9.78
CA LEU A 144 1.95 -6.42 -9.05
C LEU A 144 1.14 -5.19 -8.64
N HIS A 145 1.81 -4.09 -8.27
CA HIS A 145 1.17 -2.80 -7.98
C HIS A 145 0.41 -2.27 -9.18
N LYS A 146 1.07 -2.24 -10.34
CA LYS A 146 0.47 -1.76 -11.59
C LYS A 146 -0.74 -2.59 -12.04
N THR A 147 -0.75 -3.90 -11.79
CA THR A 147 -1.84 -4.79 -12.25
C THR A 147 -2.88 -5.10 -11.17
N GLY A 148 -2.73 -4.60 -9.93
CA GLY A 148 -3.59 -4.98 -8.80
C GLY A 148 -3.46 -6.46 -8.41
N GLY A 149 -2.28 -7.05 -8.58
CA GLY A 149 -2.01 -8.49 -8.47
C GLY A 149 -2.00 -9.07 -7.05
N LEU A 150 -3.05 -8.82 -6.26
CA LEU A 150 -3.16 -9.28 -4.88
C LEU A 150 -3.17 -10.81 -4.77
N GLU A 151 -3.82 -11.50 -5.70
CA GLU A 151 -3.87 -12.97 -5.72
C GLU A 151 -2.47 -13.58 -5.75
N ARG A 152 -1.60 -13.10 -6.66
CA ARG A 152 -0.22 -13.59 -6.77
C ARG A 152 0.59 -13.27 -5.51
N LEU A 153 0.37 -12.11 -4.89
CA LEU A 153 0.97 -11.79 -3.59
C LEU A 153 0.51 -12.76 -2.50
N MET A 154 -0.78 -13.08 -2.44
CA MET A 154 -1.32 -14.02 -1.45
C MET A 154 -0.82 -15.45 -1.67
N THR A 155 -0.67 -15.90 -2.91
CA THR A 155 -0.03 -17.19 -3.23
C THR A 155 1.42 -17.22 -2.75
N SER A 156 2.16 -16.14 -2.96
CA SER A 156 3.54 -15.99 -2.50
C SER A 156 3.63 -16.05 -0.96
N MET A 157 2.77 -15.29 -0.27
CA MET A 157 2.64 -15.31 1.19
C MET A 157 2.33 -16.72 1.71
N GLY A 158 1.38 -17.43 1.08
CA GLY A 158 1.05 -18.81 1.42
C GLY A 158 2.23 -19.76 1.25
N THR A 159 3.09 -19.53 0.25
CA THR A 159 4.31 -20.29 0.04
C THR A 159 5.30 -20.09 1.19
N LEU A 160 5.51 -18.85 1.66
CA LEU A 160 6.34 -18.59 2.84
C LEU A 160 5.72 -19.22 4.10
N PHE A 161 4.40 -19.12 4.28
CA PHE A 161 3.75 -19.76 5.42
C PHE A 161 3.90 -21.28 5.41
N ASN A 162 3.85 -21.93 4.26
CA ASN A 162 4.12 -23.37 4.16
C ASN A 162 5.58 -23.72 4.51
N LYS A 163 6.53 -22.81 4.29
CA LYS A 163 7.93 -22.94 4.71
C LYS A 163 8.17 -22.58 6.19
N GLY A 164 7.13 -22.20 6.93
CA GLY A 164 7.18 -21.93 8.37
C GLY A 164 7.39 -20.47 8.76
N TYR A 165 7.40 -19.54 7.81
CA TYR A 165 7.44 -18.10 8.07
C TYR A 165 6.09 -17.65 8.64
N ARG A 166 6.07 -16.66 9.52
CA ARG A 166 4.84 -16.19 10.18
C ARG A 166 4.96 -14.70 10.43
N LEU A 167 3.82 -14.02 10.41
CA LEU A 167 3.72 -12.64 10.89
C LEU A 167 4.06 -12.58 12.39
N THR A 168 5.10 -11.85 12.73
CA THR A 168 5.57 -11.69 14.10
C THR A 168 4.95 -10.46 14.77
N PRO A 169 5.00 -10.34 16.12
CA PRO A 169 4.64 -9.09 16.78
C PRO A 169 5.52 -7.90 16.36
N HIS A 170 6.78 -8.16 15.99
CA HIS A 170 7.71 -7.14 15.50
C HIS A 170 7.27 -6.61 14.13
N ASP A 171 6.88 -7.51 13.22
CA ASP A 171 6.31 -7.14 11.92
C ASP A 171 5.09 -6.24 12.07
N ARG A 172 4.17 -6.63 12.96
CA ARG A 172 2.95 -5.85 13.24
C ARG A 172 3.29 -4.45 13.76
N SER A 173 4.24 -4.35 14.68
CA SER A 173 4.68 -3.05 15.19
C SER A 173 5.27 -2.17 14.09
N THR A 174 6.02 -2.76 13.16
CA THR A 174 6.61 -2.06 12.02
C THR A 174 5.53 -1.62 11.02
N LEU A 175 4.57 -2.50 10.71
CA LEU A 175 3.40 -2.18 9.88
C LEU A 175 2.56 -1.06 10.48
N ASP A 176 2.32 -1.07 11.79
CA ASP A 176 1.56 -0.04 12.48
C ASP A 176 2.23 1.34 12.37
N GLN A 177 3.57 1.40 12.39
CA GLN A 177 4.31 2.65 12.22
C GLN A 177 4.15 3.22 10.81
N ILE A 178 4.09 2.35 9.80
CA ILE A 178 3.94 2.77 8.40
C ILE A 178 2.48 2.97 8.02
N THR A 179 1.53 2.38 8.72
CA THR A 179 0.10 2.54 8.45
C THR A 179 -0.45 3.86 9.00
N LYS A 180 0.05 4.30 10.17
CA LYS A 180 -0.30 5.60 10.78
C LYS A 180 0.11 6.78 9.89
#